data_AF-A0A535QK06-F1
#
_entry.id   AF-A0A535QK06-F1
#
_cell.length_a   1.000
_cell.length_b   1.000
_cell.length_c   1.000
_cell.angle_alpha   90.00
_cell.angle_beta   90.00
_cell.angle_gamma   90.00
#
_symmetry.space_group_name_H-M   'P 1'
#
loop_
_entity.id
_entity.type
_entity.pdbx_description
1 polymer ?
#
loop_
_entity_poly.entity_id
_entity_poly.type
_entity_poly.pdbx_seq_one_letter_code
_entity_poly.pdbx_strand_id
1 'polypeptide(L)'
;VEVNTTFYRTQPDDVVAGWVASVPADFRFAVKAHRRITHNRRMPNLEEAIRVLAHEADGFGDLLGPVLFQLPPTAPFDEGRIERIAALLPSHWRVAFQFRHRSWHMTQVADLLERMGAALVH
;
A
#
# COMPACT_ATOMS: atom_id res chain seq x y z
N VAL A 1 -7.06 -9.15 8.63
CA VAL A 1 -7.81 -7.87 8.83
C VAL A 1 -7.09 -6.76 8.08
N GLU A 2 -7.82 -5.76 7.55
CA GLU A 2 -7.21 -4.55 6.97
C GLU A 2 -7.12 -3.42 8.00
N VAL A 3 -5.91 -2.92 8.23
CA VAL A 3 -5.66 -1.73 9.04
C VAL A 3 -5.92 -0.50 8.18
N ASN A 4 -7.08 0.12 8.40
CA ASN A 4 -7.52 1.31 7.64
C ASN A 4 -7.11 2.64 8.29
N THR A 5 -6.75 2.64 9.57
CA THR A 5 -6.39 3.87 10.30
C THR A 5 -5.10 4.51 9.77
N THR A 6 -4.16 3.69 9.28
CA THR A 6 -2.91 4.06 8.58
C THR A 6 -3.16 4.91 7.33
N PHE A 7 -4.34 4.80 6.71
CA PHE A 7 -4.72 5.61 5.55
C PHE A 7 -4.82 7.11 5.89
N TYR A 8 -5.25 7.43 7.11
CA TYR A 8 -5.54 8.80 7.54
C TYR A 8 -4.41 9.43 8.36
N ARG A 9 -3.68 8.62 9.13
CA ARG A 9 -2.58 9.06 9.99
C ARG A 9 -1.59 7.91 10.21
N THR A 10 -0.33 8.25 10.42
CA THR A 10 0.68 7.31 10.94
C THR A 10 0.36 6.98 12.39
N GLN A 11 0.42 5.70 12.74
CA GLN A 11 0.23 5.23 14.10
C GLN A 11 1.55 5.28 14.88
N PRO A 12 1.48 5.60 16.18
CA PRO A 12 2.58 5.38 17.10
C PRO A 12 3.03 3.91 17.16
N ASP A 13 4.31 3.67 17.43
CA ASP A 13 4.90 2.33 17.47
C ASP A 13 4.26 1.44 18.55
N ASP A 14 3.88 2.00 19.70
CA ASP A 14 3.22 1.27 20.79
C ASP A 14 1.82 0.78 20.42
N VAL A 15 1.09 1.54 19.58
CA VAL A 15 -0.21 1.12 19.03
C VAL A 15 -0.03 -0.07 18.09
N VAL A 16 0.94 -0.02 17.18
CA VAL A 16 1.24 -1.15 16.26
C VAL A 16 1.66 -2.38 17.06
N ALA A 17 2.56 -2.22 18.03
CA ALA A 17 3.00 -3.31 18.90
C ALA A 17 1.83 -3.94 19.67
N GLY A 18 0.91 -3.11 20.18
CA GLY A 18 -0.31 -3.58 20.85
C GLY A 18 -1.19 -4.45 19.95
N TRP A 19 -1.36 -4.06 18.68
CA TRP A 19 -2.11 -4.87 17.71
C TRP A 19 -1.44 -6.22 17.41
N VAL A 20 -0.13 -6.21 17.17
CA VAL A 20 0.66 -7.42 16.92
C VAL A 20 0.56 -8.40 18.10
N ALA A 21 0.65 -7.89 19.34
CA ALA A 21 0.57 -8.71 20.54
C ALA A 21 -0.84 -9.28 20.81
N SER A 22 -1.88 -8.72 20.18
CA SER A 22 -3.28 -9.09 20.43
C SER A 22 -3.81 -10.22 19.54
N VAL A 23 -3.00 -10.74 18.61
CA VAL A 23 -3.43 -11.73 17.62
C VAL A 23 -2.54 -12.98 17.65
N PRO A 24 -3.05 -14.14 17.18
CA PRO A 24 -2.24 -15.33 17.00
C PRO A 24 -1.09 -15.16 16.00
N ALA A 25 -0.05 -15.98 16.11
CA ALA A 25 1.15 -15.89 15.27
C ALA A 25 0.92 -16.20 13.78
N ASP A 26 -0.16 -16.90 13.43
CA ASP A 26 -0.55 -17.19 12.04
C ASP A 26 -1.45 -16.10 11.44
N PHE A 27 -1.85 -15.10 12.23
CA PHE A 27 -2.65 -13.99 11.77
C PHE A 27 -1.89 -13.11 10.76
N ARG A 28 -2.63 -12.45 9.87
CA ARG A 28 -2.05 -11.48 8.91
C ARG A 28 -2.82 -10.18 8.86
N PHE A 29 -2.07 -9.07 8.92
CA PHE A 29 -2.59 -7.73 8.73
C PHE A 29 -2.33 -7.24 7.30
N ALA A 30 -3.35 -6.74 6.62
CA ALA A 30 -3.14 -5.91 5.44
C ALA A 30 -3.02 -4.45 5.89
N VAL A 31 -1.94 -3.77 5.53
CA VAL A 31 -1.72 -2.35 5.89
C VAL A 31 -2.12 -1.48 4.72
N LYS A 32 -3.00 -0.51 4.92
CA LYS A 32 -3.40 0.41 3.86
C LYS A 32 -2.42 1.58 3.76
N ALA A 33 -1.89 1.83 2.57
CA ALA A 33 -0.99 2.93 2.32
C ALA A 33 -1.64 4.29 2.63
N HIS A 34 -0.89 5.20 3.23
CA HIS A 34 -1.39 6.52 3.60
C HIS A 34 -1.90 7.30 2.38
N ARG A 35 -3.02 8.01 2.54
CA ARG A 35 -3.69 8.76 1.45
C ARG A 35 -2.79 9.75 0.71
N ARG A 36 -1.75 10.27 1.37
CA ARG A 36 -0.77 11.19 0.75
C ARG A 36 -0.06 10.57 -0.46
N ILE A 37 0.11 9.25 -0.47
CA ILE A 37 0.72 8.49 -1.56
C ILE A 37 -0.30 8.30 -2.70
N THR A 38 -1.51 7.85 -2.35
CA THR A 38 -2.49 7.37 -3.34
C THR A 38 -3.51 8.41 -3.81
N HIS A 39 -3.70 9.52 -3.10
CA HIS A 39 -4.75 10.51 -3.42
C HIS A 39 -4.21 11.83 -3.97
N ASN A 40 -2.92 12.11 -3.86
CA ASN A 40 -2.31 13.28 -4.51
C ASN A 40 -1.60 12.86 -5.80
N ARG A 41 -2.08 13.33 -6.96
CA ARG A 41 -1.49 13.01 -8.27
C ARG A 41 -0.04 13.48 -8.42
N ARG A 42 0.34 14.60 -7.77
CA ARG A 42 1.70 15.14 -7.83
C ARG A 42 2.67 14.40 -6.91
N MET A 43 2.17 13.61 -5.96
CA MET A 43 2.97 12.83 -5.01
C MET A 43 4.14 13.62 -4.39
N PRO A 44 3.88 14.80 -3.79
CA PRO A 44 4.95 15.60 -3.20
C PRO A 44 5.63 14.79 -2.08
N ASN A 45 6.96 14.85 -2.01
CA ASN A 45 7.78 14.14 -1.03
C ASN A 45 7.47 12.63 -0.97
N LEU A 46 7.30 11.98 -2.14
CA LEU A 46 6.92 10.57 -2.23
C LEU A 46 7.89 9.66 -1.47
N GLU A 47 9.20 9.86 -1.63
CA GLU A 47 10.23 9.07 -0.92
C GLU A 47 10.05 9.10 0.59
N GLU A 48 9.83 10.29 1.15
CA GLU A 48 9.57 10.44 2.58
C GLU A 48 8.24 9.79 2.98
N ALA A 49 7.22 9.94 2.14
CA ALA A 49 5.93 9.32 2.39
C ALA A 49 6.01 7.79 2.45
N ILE A 50 6.84 7.19 1.58
CA ILE A 50 7.12 5.76 1.53
C ILE A 50 7.99 5.33 2.71
N ARG A 51 9.03 6.09 3.07
CA ARG A 51 9.89 5.78 4.24
C ARG A 51 9.09 5.65 5.53
N VAL A 52 8.19 6.59 5.78
CA VAL A 52 7.33 6.56 6.97
C VAL A 52 6.30 5.41 6.91
N LEU A 53 5.73 5.12 5.73
CA LEU A 53 4.89 3.93 5.55
C LEU A 53 5.70 2.66 5.82
N ALA A 54 6.98 2.66 5.44
CA ALA A 54 7.85 1.51 5.60
C ALA A 54 8.16 1.20 7.06
N HIS A 55 8.53 2.23 7.82
CA HIS A 55 8.69 2.12 9.27
C HIS A 55 7.43 1.55 9.95
N GLU A 56 6.25 2.09 9.61
CA GLU A 56 4.98 1.66 10.20
C GLU A 56 4.61 0.22 9.80
N ALA A 57 4.76 -0.14 8.52
CA ALA A 57 4.41 -1.48 8.03
C ALA A 57 5.38 -2.55 8.54
N ASP A 58 6.67 -2.28 8.58
CA ASP A 58 7.68 -3.21 9.08
C ASP A 58 7.53 -3.46 10.59
N GLY A 59 6.88 -2.56 11.34
CA GLY A 59 6.48 -2.76 12.73
C GLY A 59 5.53 -3.95 12.96
N PHE A 60 4.85 -4.45 11.92
CA PHE A 60 4.04 -5.66 11.99
C PHE A 60 4.86 -6.95 11.88
N GLY A 61 6.13 -6.87 11.51
CA GLY A 61 7.05 -8.01 11.41
C GLY A 61 6.47 -9.17 10.58
N ASP A 62 6.56 -10.38 11.13
CA ASP A 62 6.07 -11.60 10.46
C ASP A 62 4.56 -11.59 10.22
N LEU A 63 3.78 -10.78 10.95
CA LEU A 63 2.33 -10.69 10.74
C LEU A 63 1.96 -9.76 9.58
N LEU A 64 2.94 -9.09 8.95
CA LEU A 64 2.71 -8.25 7.79
C LEU A 64 2.22 -9.11 6.61
N GLY A 65 0.98 -8.82 6.21
CA GLY A 65 0.33 -9.30 5.00
C GLY A 65 0.71 -8.43 3.80
N PRO A 66 -0.25 -8.12 2.91
CA PRO A 66 -0.02 -7.17 1.83
C PRO A 66 -0.11 -5.71 2.29
N VAL A 67 0.67 -4.84 1.65
CA VAL A 67 0.47 -3.38 1.72
C VAL A 67 -0.45 -2.96 0.56
N LEU A 68 -1.61 -2.41 0.90
CA LEU A 68 -2.65 -2.03 -0.06
C LEU A 68 -2.52 -0.57 -0.50
N PHE A 69 -2.30 -0.36 -1.79
CA PHE A 69 -2.34 0.94 -2.47
C PHE A 69 -3.66 1.12 -3.20
N GLN A 70 -4.64 1.70 -2.51
CA GLN A 70 -5.94 2.03 -3.10
C GLN A 70 -5.94 3.44 -3.71
N LEU A 71 -6.12 3.55 -5.02
CA LEU A 71 -6.25 4.82 -5.73
C LEU A 71 -7.71 5.30 -5.77
N PRO A 72 -7.97 6.62 -5.70
CA PRO A 72 -9.33 7.17 -5.70
C PRO A 72 -10.00 7.06 -7.07
N PRO A 73 -11.34 7.15 -7.13
CA PRO A 73 -12.09 7.19 -8.39
C PRO A 73 -11.79 8.43 -9.24
N THR A 74 -11.07 9.43 -8.71
CA THR A 74 -10.63 10.63 -9.46
C THR A 74 -9.27 10.46 -10.11
N ALA A 75 -8.61 9.31 -9.96
CA ALA A 75 -7.30 9.03 -10.53
C ALA A 75 -7.43 8.18 -11.81
N PRO A 76 -7.41 8.79 -13.01
CA PRO A 76 -7.39 8.03 -14.26
C PRO A 76 -6.09 7.24 -14.41
N PHE A 77 -6.05 6.36 -15.41
CA PHE A 77 -4.91 5.52 -15.74
C PHE A 77 -3.66 6.38 -15.94
N ASP A 78 -2.58 5.98 -15.26
CA ASP A 78 -1.28 6.65 -15.28
C ASP A 78 -0.23 5.59 -14.87
N GLU A 79 0.30 4.86 -15.85
CA GLU A 79 1.31 3.81 -15.62
C GLU A 79 2.52 4.36 -14.86
N GLY A 80 3.04 5.52 -15.28
CA GLY A 80 4.17 6.17 -14.64
C GLY A 80 3.92 6.50 -13.15
N ARG A 81 2.66 6.70 -12.74
CA ARG A 81 2.33 6.85 -11.33
C ARG A 81 2.61 5.58 -10.53
N ILE A 82 2.25 4.41 -11.08
CA ILE A 82 2.48 3.12 -10.42
C ILE A 82 3.97 2.80 -10.41
N GLU A 83 4.67 3.03 -11.52
CA GLU A 83 6.12 2.86 -11.59
C GLU A 83 6.86 3.71 -10.56
N ARG A 84 6.50 4.99 -10.39
CA ARG A 84 7.11 5.86 -9.37
C ARG A 84 6.87 5.38 -7.94
N ILE A 85 5.71 4.81 -7.65
CA ILE A 85 5.43 4.21 -6.33
C ILE A 85 6.27 2.95 -6.17
N ALA A 86 6.17 2.02 -7.13
CA ALA A 86 6.82 0.71 -7.11
C ALA A 86 8.35 0.80 -6.98
N ALA A 87 8.97 1.77 -7.66
CA ALA A 87 10.42 2.00 -7.62
C ALA A 87 10.97 2.30 -6.22
N LEU A 88 10.12 2.70 -5.27
CA LEU A 88 10.50 3.07 -3.91
C LEU A 88 10.08 2.03 -2.87
N LEU A 89 9.34 0.98 -3.27
CA LEU A 89 8.82 0.00 -2.32
C LEU A 89 9.92 -0.99 -1.89
N PRO A 90 9.97 -1.36 -0.61
CA PRO A 90 10.84 -2.44 -0.15
C PRO A 90 10.53 -3.76 -0.87
N SER A 91 11.58 -4.42 -1.37
CA SER A 91 11.44 -5.66 -2.16
C SER A 91 10.85 -6.85 -1.40
N HIS A 92 10.90 -6.85 -0.06
CA HIS A 92 10.33 -7.92 0.78
C HIS A 92 8.82 -7.80 0.97
N TRP A 93 8.19 -6.72 0.49
CA TRP A 93 6.76 -6.53 0.65
C TRP A 93 5.94 -7.32 -0.34
N ARG A 94 4.80 -7.82 0.13
CA ARG A 94 3.68 -8.18 -0.73
C ARG A 94 2.87 -6.92 -0.99
N VAL A 95 2.71 -6.54 -2.25
CA VAL A 95 2.05 -5.29 -2.63
C VAL A 95 0.75 -5.62 -3.36
N ALA A 96 -0.31 -4.87 -3.04
CA ALA A 96 -1.59 -4.98 -3.73
C ALA A 96 -2.08 -3.59 -4.15
N PHE A 97 -2.62 -3.47 -5.36
CA PHE A 97 -3.25 -2.25 -5.85
C PHE A 97 -4.75 -2.42 -6.03
N GLN A 98 -5.51 -1.40 -5.62
CA GLN A 98 -6.94 -1.30 -5.91
C GLN A 98 -7.20 0.00 -6.69
N PHE A 99 -7.82 -0.12 -7.86
CA PHE A 99 -8.15 1.03 -8.70
C PHE A 99 -9.66 1.26 -8.72
N ARG A 100 -10.08 2.50 -8.47
CA ARG A 100 -11.51 2.86 -8.44
C ARG A 100 -11.99 3.63 -9.67
N HIS A 101 -11.08 4.03 -10.57
CA HIS A 101 -11.45 4.68 -11.82
C HIS A 101 -11.50 3.66 -12.95
N ARG A 102 -12.57 3.67 -13.74
CA ARG A 102 -12.86 2.68 -14.80
C ARG A 102 -11.75 2.51 -15.85
N SER A 103 -10.93 3.54 -16.09
CA SER A 103 -9.83 3.46 -17.07
C SER A 103 -8.74 2.46 -16.69
N TRP A 104 -8.74 1.95 -15.45
CA TRP A 104 -7.82 0.90 -15.02
C TRP A 104 -8.33 -0.52 -15.34
N HIS A 105 -9.56 -0.67 -15.82
CA HIS A 105 -10.17 -1.98 -16.08
C HIS A 105 -9.82 -2.46 -17.50
N MET A 106 -8.53 -2.65 -17.76
CA MET A 106 -8.00 -3.12 -19.03
C MET A 106 -6.88 -4.13 -18.79
N THR A 107 -6.69 -5.07 -19.72
CA THR A 107 -5.73 -6.18 -19.59
C THR A 107 -4.31 -5.71 -19.28
N GLN A 108 -3.90 -4.58 -19.86
CA GLN A 108 -2.57 -3.99 -19.66
C GLN A 108 -2.25 -3.68 -18.18
N VAL A 109 -3.26 -3.47 -17.33
CA VAL A 109 -3.07 -3.23 -15.90
C VAL A 109 -2.68 -4.51 -15.16
N ALA A 110 -3.23 -5.66 -15.54
CA ALA A 110 -2.81 -6.94 -14.99
C ALA A 110 -1.33 -7.21 -15.36
N ASP A 111 -0.98 -7.05 -16.63
CA ASP A 111 0.41 -7.21 -17.11
C ASP A 111 1.38 -6.28 -16.39
N LEU A 112 0.98 -5.02 -16.14
CA LEU A 112 1.78 -4.05 -15.40
C LEU A 112 2.07 -4.53 -13.98
N LEU A 113 1.05 -4.99 -13.26
CA LEU A 113 1.19 -5.42 -11.88
C LEU A 113 1.97 -6.74 -11.77
N GLU A 114 1.77 -7.67 -12.70
CA GLU A 114 2.55 -8.91 -12.77
C GLU A 114 4.05 -8.64 -12.95
N ARG A 115 4.43 -7.71 -13.85
CA ARG A 115 5.83 -7.29 -14.01
C ARG A 115 6.45 -6.72 -12.73
N MET A 116 5.63 -6.14 -11.87
CA MET A 116 6.04 -5.54 -10.59
C MET A 116 5.95 -6.53 -9.42
N GLY A 117 5.46 -7.76 -9.62
CA GLY A 117 5.18 -8.70 -8.54
C GLY A 117 4.05 -8.25 -7.60
N ALA A 118 3.14 -7.40 -8.08
CA ALA A 118 2.03 -6.86 -7.32
C ALA A 118 0.70 -7.54 -7.67
N ALA A 119 -0.21 -7.62 -6.70
CA ALA A 119 -1.54 -8.16 -6.90
C ALA A 119 -2.57 -7.07 -7.26
N LEU A 120 -3.55 -7.42 -8.09
CA LEU A 120 -4.74 -6.61 -8.33
C LEU A 120 -5.85 -6.98 -7.34
N VAL A 121 -6.48 -5.98 -6.73
CA VAL A 121 -7.68 -6.15 -5.88
C VAL A 121 -8.89 -5.64 -6.64
N HIS A 122 -9.92 -6.50 -6.77
CA HIS A 122 -11.20 -6.20 -7.40
C HIS A 122 -12.23 -5.64 -6.41
#